data_AF-A0A0G3IEI2-F1
#
_entry.id   AF-A0A0G3IEI2-F1
#
_cell.length_a   1.000
_cell.length_b   1.000
_cell.length_c   1.000
_cell.angle_alpha   90.00
_cell.angle_beta   90.00
_cell.angle_gamma   90.00
#
_symmetry.space_group_name_H-M   'P 1'
#
loop_
_entity.id
_entity.type
_entity.pdbx_description
1 polymer ?
#
loop_
_entity_poly.entity_id
_entity_poly.type
_entity_poly.pdbx_seq_one_letter_code
_entity_poly.pdbx_strand_id
1 'polypeptide(L)'
;MKRQIFGRKAGSGVEMTLLISSDGATSGGRPADPGRLHEAEVASTRRAVGMLREKGVEGYVLFEGDPARYEFTPGDDLVYPPVNH
;
A
#
# COMPACT_ATOMS: atom_id res chain seq x y z
N MET A 1 -0.53 -10.83 4.43
CA MET A 1 -1.12 -10.28 3.19
C MET A 1 0.01 -9.66 2.41
N LYS A 2 0.18 -10.02 1.13
CA LYS A 2 1.18 -9.34 0.30
C LYS A 2 0.66 -7.96 -0.10
N ARG A 3 1.56 -6.98 -0.15
CA ARG A 3 1.25 -5.64 -0.67
C ARG A 3 2.35 -5.19 -1.61
N GLN A 4 1.95 -4.53 -2.67
CA GLN A 4 2.85 -4.02 -3.68
C GLN A 4 2.57 -2.54 -3.87
N ILE A 5 3.59 -1.72 -3.60
CA ILE A 5 3.54 -0.28 -3.76
C ILE A 5 4.26 0.04 -5.06
N PHE A 6 3.48 0.51 -6.03
CA PHE A 6 3.98 0.99 -7.30
C PHE A 6 4.11 2.50 -7.25
N GLY A 7 5.21 3.02 -7.75
CA GLY A 7 5.42 4.45 -7.80
C GLY A 7 6.45 4.88 -8.82
N ARG A 8 6.42 6.18 -9.09
CA ARG A 8 7.34 6.89 -9.96
C ARG A 8 7.56 8.29 -9.44
N LYS A 9 8.63 8.94 -9.88
CA LYS A 9 8.83 10.36 -9.60
C LYS A 9 7.70 11.18 -10.25
N ALA A 10 7.14 12.11 -9.49
CA ALA A 10 6.05 12.97 -9.93
C ALA A 10 6.46 13.74 -11.19
N GLY A 11 5.60 13.75 -12.20
CA GLY A 11 5.87 14.42 -13.48
C GLY A 11 7.01 13.84 -14.32
N SER A 12 7.59 12.69 -13.95
CA SER A 12 8.72 12.10 -14.68
C SER A 12 8.34 11.44 -16.00
N GLY A 13 7.05 11.23 -16.28
CA GLY A 13 6.56 10.56 -17.50
C GLY A 13 6.94 9.08 -17.64
N VAL A 14 7.77 8.55 -16.72
CA VAL A 14 8.19 7.14 -16.68
C VAL A 14 7.04 6.23 -16.26
N GLU A 15 7.14 4.96 -16.63
CA GLU A 15 6.18 3.94 -16.17
C GLU A 15 6.28 3.73 -14.66
N MET A 16 5.17 3.30 -14.05
CA MET A 16 5.13 3.02 -12.62
C MET A 16 5.93 1.75 -12.33
N THR A 17 6.87 1.86 -11.39
CA THR A 17 7.77 0.76 -11.02
C THR A 17 7.39 0.23 -9.64
N LEU A 18 7.60 -1.06 -9.40
CA LEU A 18 7.42 -1.64 -8.07
C LEU A 18 8.51 -1.09 -7.15
N LEU A 19 8.13 -0.28 -6.17
CA LEU A 19 9.07 0.33 -5.21
C LEU A 19 9.21 -0.51 -3.95
N ILE A 20 8.09 -1.01 -3.43
CA ILE A 20 8.06 -1.78 -2.18
C ILE A 20 7.16 -2.99 -2.40
N SER A 21 7.67 -4.18 -2.09
CA SER A 21 6.89 -5.41 -2.03
C SER A 21 7.02 -5.99 -0.63
N SER A 22 5.90 -6.22 0.04
CA SER A 22 5.85 -7.00 1.28
C SER A 22 5.34 -8.39 0.91
N ASP A 23 6.10 -9.43 1.24
CA ASP A 23 5.67 -10.83 1.04
C ASP A 23 4.65 -11.28 2.11
N GLY A 24 4.19 -10.35 2.95
CA GLY A 24 3.40 -10.63 4.14
C GLY A 24 4.27 -11.23 5.23
N ALA A 25 3.95 -10.94 6.49
CA ALA A 25 4.59 -11.62 7.60
C ALA A 25 4.29 -13.12 7.47
N THR A 26 5.30 -13.92 7.11
CA THR A 26 5.29 -15.36 7.34
C THR A 26 5.34 -15.52 8.86
N SER A 27 4.17 -15.52 9.51
CA SER A 27 4.06 -15.89 10.91
C SER A 27 4.51 -17.35 10.99
N GLY A 28 5.72 -17.57 11.50
CA GLY A 28 6.31 -18.89 11.70
C GLY A 28 5.48 -19.73 12.67
N GLY A 29 4.40 -20.33 12.18
CA GLY A 29 3.60 -21.34 12.88
C GLY A 29 2.55 -20.83 13.88
N ARG A 30 2.30 -19.52 14.00
CA ARG A 30 1.22 -19.01 14.87
C ARG A 30 0.11 -18.36 14.03
N PRO A 31 -1.17 -18.78 14.19
CA PRO A 31 -2.27 -18.10 13.54
C PRO A 31 -2.36 -16.70 14.14
N ALA A 32 -1.76 -15.74 13.45
CA ALA A 32 -1.91 -14.34 13.77
C ALA A 32 -3.29 -13.92 13.26
N ASP A 33 -4.03 -13.24 14.13
CA ASP A 33 -5.40 -12.85 13.86
C ASP A 33 -5.45 -12.03 12.55
N PRO A 34 -6.10 -12.54 11.48
CA PRO A 34 -5.99 -11.96 10.15
C PRO A 34 -6.51 -10.52 10.12
N GLY A 35 -7.46 -10.16 11.00
CA GLY A 35 -7.95 -8.78 11.12
C GLY A 35 -6.92 -7.79 11.66
N ARG A 36 -6.14 -8.17 12.69
CA ARG A 36 -5.11 -7.27 13.26
C ARG A 36 -3.87 -7.14 12.39
N LEU A 37 -3.46 -8.22 11.74
CA LEU A 37 -2.37 -8.15 10.75
C LEU A 37 -2.74 -7.21 9.60
N HIS A 38 -4.01 -7.23 9.24
CA HIS A 38 -4.54 -6.42 8.16
C HIS A 38 -4.49 -4.91 8.49
N GLU A 39 -4.96 -4.49 9.67
CA GLU A 39 -4.87 -3.09 10.11
C GLU A 39 -3.43 -2.58 10.23
N ALA A 40 -2.52 -3.40 10.78
CA ALA A 40 -1.11 -3.04 10.93
C ALA A 40 -0.41 -2.90 9.57
N GLU A 41 -0.70 -3.78 8.61
CA GLU A 41 -0.19 -3.66 7.25
C GLU A 41 -0.76 -2.42 6.56
N VAL A 42 -2.06 -2.14 6.66
CA VAL A 42 -2.66 -0.92 6.09
C VAL A 42 -2.03 0.35 6.69
N ALA A 43 -1.87 0.41 8.00
CA ALA A 43 -1.23 1.55 8.67
C ALA A 43 0.25 1.71 8.27
N SER A 44 0.98 0.61 8.13
CA SER A 44 2.36 0.61 7.65
C SER A 44 2.44 1.07 6.19
N THR A 45 1.47 0.69 5.34
CA THR A 45 1.38 1.11 3.95
C THR A 45 1.13 2.61 3.88
N ARG A 46 0.17 3.13 4.67
CA ARG A 46 -0.13 4.57 4.77
C ARG A 46 1.13 5.38 5.09
N ARG A 47 1.91 4.95 6.08
CA ARG A 47 3.19 5.59 6.41
C ARG A 47 4.19 5.57 5.25
N ALA A 48 4.34 4.43 4.57
CA ALA A 48 5.24 4.31 3.43
C ALA A 48 4.82 5.24 2.28
N VAL A 49 3.52 5.30 1.98
CA VAL A 49 2.97 6.21 0.96
C VAL A 49 3.16 7.66 1.34
N GLY A 50 2.93 8.03 2.60
CA GLY A 50 3.22 9.38 3.11
C GLY A 50 4.67 9.79 2.85
N MET A 51 5.63 8.93 3.23
CA MET A 51 7.06 9.19 2.99
C MET A 51 7.41 9.28 1.50
N LEU A 52 6.82 8.44 0.65
CA LEU A 52 7.03 8.47 -0.79
C LEU A 52 6.48 9.78 -1.39
N ARG A 53 5.30 10.20 -0.97
CA ARG A 53 4.70 11.47 -1.39
C ARG A 53 5.54 12.68 -0.97
N GLU A 54 6.06 12.69 0.26
CA GLU A 54 6.99 13.74 0.72
C GLU A 54 8.25 13.82 -0.15
N LYS A 55 8.67 12.69 -0.74
CA LYS A 55 9.78 12.62 -1.71
C LYS A 55 9.38 12.98 -3.14
N GLY A 56 8.14 13.41 -3.38
CA GLY A 56 7.62 13.72 -4.70
C GLY A 56 7.43 12.48 -5.58
N VAL A 57 7.01 11.36 -4.97
CA VAL A 57 6.66 10.13 -5.69
C VAL A 57 5.14 10.02 -5.80
N GLU A 58 4.66 9.76 -7.00
CA GLU A 58 3.26 9.46 -7.32
C GLU A 58 3.12 7.96 -7.58
N GLY A 59 2.02 7.36 -7.11
CA GLY A 59 1.95 5.92 -6.96
C GLY A 59 0.55 5.38 -6.72
N TYR A 60 0.45 4.05 -6.70
CA TYR A 60 -0.69 3.33 -6.15
C TYR A 60 -0.24 2.09 -5.39
N VAL A 61 -1.09 1.61 -4.50
CA VAL A 61 -0.91 0.35 -3.77
C VAL A 61 -1.88 -0.69 -4.27
N LEU A 62 -1.39 -1.92 -4.40
CA LEU A 62 -2.17 -3.13 -4.62
C LEU A 62 -2.03 -4.05 -3.41
N PHE A 63 -3.15 -4.60 -2.95
CA PHE A 63 -3.18 -5.60 -1.90
C PHE A 63 -3.52 -6.96 -2.50
N GLU A 64 -2.88 -8.02 -2.01
CA GLU A 64 -3.15 -9.37 -2.48
C GLU A 64 -4.57 -9.82 -2.11
N GLY A 65 -5.34 -10.21 -3.13
CA GLY A 65 -6.75 -10.57 -2.98
C GLY A 65 -7.71 -9.39 -3.21
N ASP A 66 -7.20 -8.17 -3.39
CA ASP A 66 -8.00 -7.00 -3.74
C ASP A 66 -7.56 -6.43 -5.10
N PRO A 67 -8.45 -6.37 -6.10
CA PRO A 67 -8.12 -5.83 -7.42
C PRO A 67 -8.12 -4.30 -7.45
N ALA A 68 -8.54 -3.61 -6.37
CA ALA A 68 -8.61 -2.17 -6.35
C ALA A 68 -7.19 -1.56 -6.22
N ARG A 69 -6.98 -0.50 -6.99
CA ARG A 69 -5.75 0.29 -6.96
C ARG A 69 -5.98 1.48 -6.05
N TYR A 70 -5.18 1.59 -5.00
CA TYR A 70 -5.25 2.70 -4.06
C TYR A 70 -4.20 3.75 -4.42
N GLU A 71 -4.61 4.76 -5.17
CA GLU A 71 -3.72 5.86 -5.55
C GLU A 71 -3.24 6.67 -4.35
N PHE A 72 -2.09 7.32 -4.49
CA PHE A 72 -1.54 8.19 -3.47
C PHE A 72 -2.33 9.51 -3.44
N THR A 73 -3.48 9.50 -2.77
CA THR A 73 -4.35 10.67 -2.70
C THR A 73 -3.79 11.75 -1.76
N PRO A 74 -3.67 13.01 -2.22
CA PRO A 74 -3.20 14.11 -1.39
C PRO A 74 -4.31 14.62 -0.47
N GLY A 75 -4.58 13.92 0.63
CA GLY A 75 -5.55 14.36 1.65
C GLY A 75 -6.27 13.23 2.36
N ASP A 76 -6.42 12.10 1.67
CA ASP A 76 -6.96 10.88 2.23
C ASP A 76 -5.84 9.85 2.34
N ASP A 77 -5.43 9.57 3.57
CA ASP A 77 -4.66 8.39 3.92
C ASP A 77 -5.37 7.16 3.35
N LEU A 78 -4.95 6.69 2.16
CA LEU A 78 -5.11 5.33 1.65
C LEU A 78 -6.40 4.66 2.18
N VAL A 79 -7.56 5.05 1.64
CA VAL A 79 -8.87 4.63 2.17
C VAL A 79 -9.02 3.12 1.95
N TYR A 80 -8.82 2.36 3.01
CA TYR A 80 -9.00 0.92 3.04
C TYR A 80 -9.87 0.57 4.27
N PRO A 81 -10.91 -0.27 4.15
CA PRO A 81 -11.44 -0.81 2.89
C PRO A 81 -12.06 0.30 2.02
N PRO A 82 -12.23 0.07 0.70
CA PRO A 82 -13.00 1.01 -0.11
C PRO A 82 -14.41 0.99 0.47
N VAL A 83 -14.91 2.15 0.86
CA VAL A 83 -16.29 2.28 1.35
C VAL A 83 -17.20 1.90 0.18
N ASN A 84 -17.64 0.64 0.14
CA ASN A 84 -18.77 0.24 -0.71
C ASN A 84 -20.00 0.90 -0.10
N HIS A 85 -20.51 1.91 -0.78
CA HIS A 85 -21.81 2.51 -0.50
C HIS A 85 -22.93 1.67 -1.11
#